data_AF-A0A261BP99-F1
#
_entry.id   AF-A0A261BP99-F1
#
_cell.length_a   1.000
_cell.length_b   1.000
_cell.length_c   1.000
_cell.angle_alpha   90.00
_cell.angle_beta   90.00
_cell.angle_gamma   90.00
#
_symmetry.space_group_name_H-M   'P 1'
#
loop_
_entity.id
_entity.type
_entity.pdbx_description
1 polymer ?
#
loop_
_entity_poly.entity_id
_entity_poly.type
_entity_poly.pdbx_seq_one_letter_code
_entity_poly.pdbx_strand_id
1 'polypeptide(L)'
;MDFATGLKFFIPLVYSIFLIFLYLITFYVIIRDWKKEKTSFFMMYIFEGIMNICTYFMVLYSKKLNTVISDASPLAFLYRDMGDYHMAYVQYVNTALISTNRWSVLQFLQRGEPFWKKFGIPIMVLAFVLPVIDTHRFFLAQTEIVYDAESETYSFEEPMPLKESFKFLIPTMIWLSVYSIGINLGSRMTLRTLNPHVRSKASNNFIVITLITSCTQAFGCAISIVRVTWPTGQIAKLLAEILPFVSDGLTLMQPLLLVALASSIRVKVFAFFKKKNTSAVHVITSRHSEI
;
A
#
# COMPACT_ATOMS: atom_id res chain seq x y z
N MET A 1 -5.20 -4.82 -30.47
CA MET A 1 -4.40 -5.13 -29.27
C MET A 1 -3.80 -6.51 -29.43
N ASP A 2 -2.48 -6.61 -29.56
CA ASP A 2 -1.75 -7.89 -29.63
C ASP A 2 -1.93 -8.69 -28.32
N PHE A 3 -1.89 -10.02 -28.42
CA PHE A 3 -2.00 -10.97 -27.30
C PHE A 3 -0.98 -10.68 -26.18
N ALA A 4 0.27 -10.33 -26.51
CA ALA A 4 1.28 -10.03 -25.49
C ALA A 4 0.94 -8.72 -24.74
N THR A 5 0.44 -7.72 -25.45
CA THR A 5 -0.07 -6.47 -24.86
C THR A 5 -1.32 -6.73 -23.99
N GLY A 6 -2.20 -7.64 -24.45
CA GLY A 6 -3.29 -8.21 -23.67
C GLY A 6 -2.86 -8.77 -22.33
N LEU A 7 -1.89 -9.68 -22.36
CA LEU A 7 -1.41 -10.35 -21.16
C LEU A 7 -0.82 -9.36 -20.14
N LYS A 8 -0.03 -8.38 -20.62
CA LYS A 8 0.58 -7.33 -19.80
C LYS A 8 -0.44 -6.43 -19.10
N PHE A 9 -1.63 -6.26 -19.66
CA PHE A 9 -2.71 -5.48 -19.04
C PHE A 9 -3.60 -6.33 -18.12
N PHE A 10 -4.06 -7.49 -18.60
CA PHE A 10 -5.05 -8.30 -17.88
C PHE A 10 -4.49 -8.98 -16.63
N ILE A 11 -3.24 -9.44 -16.65
CA ILE A 11 -2.64 -10.08 -15.46
C ILE A 11 -2.60 -9.08 -14.28
N PRO A 12 -2.03 -7.86 -14.43
CA PRO A 12 -2.14 -6.78 -13.45
C PRO A 12 -3.53 -6.50 -12.96
N LEU A 13 -4.49 -6.38 -13.88
CA LEU A 13 -5.85 -6.05 -13.53
C LEU A 13 -6.49 -7.13 -12.65
N VAL A 14 -6.35 -8.40 -13.03
CA VAL A 14 -6.96 -9.53 -12.31
C VAL A 14 -6.40 -9.67 -10.90
N TYR A 15 -5.07 -9.68 -10.74
CA TYR A 15 -4.51 -9.79 -9.39
C TYR A 15 -4.82 -8.55 -8.54
N SER A 16 -4.90 -7.37 -9.15
CA SER A 16 -5.17 -6.13 -8.40
C SER A 16 -6.61 -6.10 -7.89
N ILE A 17 -7.59 -6.53 -8.70
CA ILE A 17 -8.98 -6.71 -8.25
C ILE A 17 -9.03 -7.66 -7.05
N PHE A 18 -8.33 -8.78 -7.12
CA PHE A 18 -8.25 -9.74 -6.02
C PHE A 18 -7.66 -9.11 -4.75
N LEU A 19 -6.56 -8.35 -4.86
CA LEU A 19 -5.90 -7.73 -3.71
C LEU A 19 -6.69 -6.57 -3.12
N ILE A 20 -7.39 -5.76 -3.93
CA ILE A 20 -8.31 -4.72 -3.46
C ILE A 20 -9.47 -5.37 -2.72
N PHE A 21 -10.04 -6.45 -3.26
CA PHE A 21 -11.08 -7.20 -2.56
C PHE A 21 -10.58 -7.74 -1.21
N LEU A 22 -9.35 -8.25 -1.18
CA LEU A 22 -8.73 -8.70 0.06
C LEU A 22 -8.53 -7.55 1.07
N TYR A 23 -8.12 -6.36 0.62
CA TYR A 23 -8.08 -5.15 1.45
C TYR A 23 -9.44 -4.89 2.11
N LEU A 24 -10.51 -4.83 1.31
CA LEU A 24 -11.85 -4.55 1.80
C LEU A 24 -12.32 -5.58 2.83
N ILE A 25 -12.02 -6.87 2.61
CA ILE A 25 -12.31 -7.91 3.59
C ILE A 25 -11.50 -7.72 4.87
N THR A 26 -10.21 -7.43 4.78
CA THR A 26 -9.38 -7.19 5.97
C THR A 26 -9.88 -5.99 6.76
N PHE A 27 -10.28 -4.90 6.09
CA PHE A 27 -10.90 -3.75 6.74
C PHE A 27 -12.18 -4.13 7.45
N TYR A 28 -13.08 -4.84 6.76
CA TYR A 28 -14.34 -5.30 7.33
C TYR A 28 -14.11 -6.15 8.59
N VAL A 29 -13.20 -7.13 8.54
CA VAL A 29 -12.86 -7.99 9.68
C VAL A 29 -12.29 -7.17 10.85
N ILE A 30 -11.36 -6.25 10.58
CA ILE A 30 -10.75 -5.40 11.60
C ILE A 30 -11.80 -4.49 12.25
N ILE A 31 -12.66 -3.84 11.46
CA ILE A 31 -13.70 -2.92 11.94
C ILE A 31 -14.76 -3.68 12.74
N ARG A 32 -15.22 -4.84 12.24
CA ARG A 32 -16.21 -5.68 12.93
C ARG A 32 -15.71 -6.14 14.30
N ASP A 33 -14.44 -6.53 14.38
CA ASP A 33 -13.81 -7.02 15.61
C ASP A 33 -12.98 -5.93 16.33
N TRP A 34 -13.25 -4.63 16.06
CA TRP A 34 -12.45 -3.50 16.53
C TRP A 34 -12.26 -3.48 18.05
N LYS A 35 -13.28 -3.88 18.83
CA LYS A 35 -13.20 -3.93 20.30
C LYS A 35 -12.11 -4.90 20.80
N LYS A 36 -11.80 -5.96 20.04
CA LYS A 36 -10.79 -6.97 20.38
C LYS A 36 -9.42 -6.64 19.75
N GLU A 37 -9.42 -6.01 18.58
CA GLU A 37 -8.23 -5.69 17.81
C GLU A 37 -7.82 -4.21 17.94
N LYS A 38 -8.10 -3.52 19.06
CA LYS A 38 -7.70 -2.10 19.26
C LYS A 38 -6.18 -1.97 19.35
N THR A 39 -5.49 -2.03 18.22
CA THR A 39 -4.07 -1.67 18.13
C THR A 39 -3.88 -0.49 17.22
N SER A 40 -2.92 0.38 17.55
CA SER A 40 -2.51 1.50 16.72
C SER A 40 -2.07 1.05 15.32
N PHE A 41 -1.53 -0.17 15.21
CA PHE A 41 -1.17 -0.78 13.93
C PHE A 41 -2.36 -0.91 12.98
N PHE A 42 -3.49 -1.47 13.44
CA PHE A 42 -4.64 -1.68 12.58
C PHE A 42 -5.31 -0.39 12.14
N MET A 43 -5.27 0.64 12.99
CA MET A 43 -5.70 2.00 12.66
C MET A 43 -4.85 2.56 11.50
N MET A 44 -3.53 2.46 11.60
CA MET A 44 -2.61 2.94 10.56
C MET A 44 -2.71 2.09 9.29
N TYR A 45 -2.91 0.77 9.41
CA TYR A 45 -3.12 -0.14 8.29
C TYR A 45 -4.37 0.21 7.47
N ILE A 46 -5.49 0.52 8.13
CA ILE A 46 -6.71 0.94 7.41
C ILE A 46 -6.45 2.25 6.65
N PHE A 47 -5.83 3.24 7.31
CA PHE A 47 -5.54 4.52 6.66
C PHE A 47 -4.58 4.34 5.47
N GLU A 48 -3.45 3.66 5.68
CA GLU A 48 -2.48 3.35 4.62
C GLU A 48 -3.15 2.61 3.47
N GLY A 49 -3.99 1.61 3.77
CA GLY A 49 -4.68 0.84 2.75
C GLY A 49 -5.69 1.66 1.94
N ILE A 50 -6.40 2.62 2.56
CA ILE A 50 -7.24 3.57 1.82
C ILE A 50 -6.38 4.39 0.86
N MET A 51 -5.26 4.95 1.34
CA MET A 51 -4.35 5.72 0.48
C MET A 51 -3.75 4.86 -0.64
N ASN A 52 -3.41 3.61 -0.36
CA ASN A 52 -2.87 2.68 -1.35
C ASN A 52 -3.90 2.29 -2.42
N ILE A 53 -5.18 2.10 -2.05
CA ILE A 53 -6.26 1.88 -3.02
C ILE A 53 -6.42 3.12 -3.91
N CYS A 54 -6.43 4.33 -3.33
CA CYS A 54 -6.46 5.57 -4.10
C CYS A 54 -5.25 5.67 -5.05
N THR A 55 -4.05 5.37 -4.56
CA THR A 55 -2.82 5.35 -5.37
C THR A 55 -2.94 4.38 -6.54
N TYR A 56 -3.43 3.17 -6.28
CA TYR A 56 -3.60 2.17 -7.32
C TYR A 56 -4.54 2.66 -8.42
N PHE A 57 -5.69 3.25 -8.06
CA PHE A 57 -6.61 3.80 -9.05
C PHE A 57 -5.96 4.92 -9.85
N MET A 58 -5.26 5.85 -9.20
CA MET A 58 -4.51 6.91 -9.90
C MET A 58 -3.52 6.33 -10.91
N VAL A 59 -2.69 5.37 -10.51
CA VAL A 59 -1.71 4.70 -11.38
C VAL A 59 -2.37 3.86 -12.49
N LEU A 60 -3.49 3.20 -12.18
CA LEU A 60 -4.27 2.45 -13.18
C LEU A 60 -4.77 3.41 -14.28
N TYR A 61 -5.30 4.57 -13.89
CA TYR A 61 -5.77 5.58 -14.83
C TYR A 61 -4.63 6.23 -15.62
N SER A 62 -3.55 6.66 -14.95
CA SER A 62 -2.45 7.42 -15.55
C SER A 62 -1.48 6.58 -16.38
N LYS A 63 -1.21 5.33 -16.01
CA LYS A 63 -0.10 4.52 -16.59
C LYS A 63 -0.53 3.22 -17.26
N LYS A 64 -1.75 2.74 -17.02
CA LYS A 64 -2.23 1.46 -17.59
C LYS A 64 -3.35 1.69 -18.60
N LEU A 65 -4.30 2.58 -18.31
CA LEU A 65 -5.47 2.83 -19.17
C LEU A 65 -5.13 3.61 -20.46
N ASN A 66 -4.08 4.43 -20.42
CA ASN A 66 -3.54 5.18 -21.56
C ASN A 66 -3.03 4.32 -22.72
N THR A 67 -2.67 3.07 -22.45
CA THR A 67 -2.35 2.10 -23.50
C THR A 67 -3.57 1.69 -24.34
N VAL A 68 -4.79 2.08 -23.93
CA VAL A 68 -6.07 1.61 -24.52
C VAL A 68 -7.06 2.75 -24.84
N ILE A 69 -6.92 3.95 -24.27
CA ILE A 69 -7.92 5.05 -24.37
C ILE A 69 -7.37 6.27 -25.12
N SER A 70 -8.16 6.82 -26.05
CA SER A 70 -7.84 8.04 -26.80
C SER A 70 -8.29 9.33 -26.09
N ASP A 71 -7.71 10.46 -26.51
CA ASP A 71 -7.96 11.82 -25.97
C ASP A 71 -9.45 12.27 -26.06
N ALA A 72 -10.23 11.69 -26.98
CA ALA A 72 -11.66 11.97 -27.13
C ALA A 72 -12.56 11.27 -26.10
N SER A 73 -12.00 10.52 -25.15
CA SER A 73 -12.78 9.74 -24.18
C SER A 73 -13.43 10.63 -23.11
N PRO A 74 -14.68 10.34 -22.68
CA PRO A 74 -15.36 11.09 -21.61
C PRO A 74 -14.61 11.13 -20.28
N LEU A 75 -13.67 10.20 -20.07
CA LEU A 75 -12.85 10.12 -18.87
C LEU A 75 -11.56 10.96 -18.97
N ALA A 76 -11.32 11.65 -20.10
CA ALA A 76 -10.12 12.46 -20.37
C ALA A 76 -9.76 13.44 -19.24
N PHE A 77 -10.77 14.00 -18.57
CA PHE A 77 -10.59 14.97 -17.48
C PHE A 77 -9.97 14.37 -16.21
N LEU A 78 -10.11 13.06 -15.96
CA LEU A 78 -9.49 12.38 -14.81
C LEU A 78 -7.96 12.28 -14.94
N TYR A 79 -7.41 12.56 -16.14
CA TYR A 79 -6.01 12.33 -16.47
C TYR A 79 -5.12 13.59 -16.44
N ARG A 80 -5.73 14.78 -16.33
CA ARG A 80 -5.00 16.07 -16.39
C ARG A 80 -4.31 16.47 -15.08
N ASP A 81 -4.71 15.89 -13.95
CA ASP A 81 -4.13 16.18 -12.64
C ASP A 81 -3.28 15.02 -12.14
N MET A 82 -1.95 15.13 -12.30
CA MET A 82 -1.03 14.07 -11.91
C MET A 82 -0.74 14.04 -10.40
N GLY A 83 -1.47 13.18 -9.69
CA GLY A 83 -1.24 12.86 -8.28
C GLY A 83 -0.19 11.77 -8.02
N ASP A 84 0.34 11.09 -9.03
CA ASP A 84 1.17 9.88 -8.87
C ASP A 84 2.46 10.11 -8.05
N TYR A 85 3.14 11.23 -8.29
CA TYR A 85 4.36 11.60 -7.56
C TYR A 85 4.07 11.93 -6.09
N HIS A 86 2.97 12.63 -5.85
CA HIS A 86 2.49 12.93 -4.50
C HIS A 86 2.19 11.63 -3.75
N MET A 87 1.48 10.70 -4.38
CA MET A 87 1.15 9.41 -3.78
C MET A 87 2.40 8.57 -3.49
N ALA A 88 3.40 8.56 -4.39
CA ALA A 88 4.68 7.90 -4.11
C ALA A 88 5.37 8.47 -2.86
N TYR A 89 5.37 9.80 -2.71
CA TYR A 89 5.91 10.46 -1.51
C TYR A 89 5.16 10.02 -0.24
N VAL A 90 3.83 10.08 -0.28
CA VAL A 90 2.95 9.70 0.83
C VAL A 90 3.17 8.25 1.26
N GLN A 91 3.34 7.33 0.30
CA GLN A 91 3.57 5.92 0.59
C GLN A 91 4.89 5.68 1.35
N TYR A 92 5.97 6.34 0.95
CA TYR A 92 7.26 6.22 1.61
C TYR A 92 7.21 6.80 3.04
N VAL A 93 6.53 7.93 3.22
CA VAL A 93 6.36 8.55 4.55
C VAL A 93 5.50 7.66 5.45
N ASN A 94 4.38 7.13 4.94
CA ASN A 94 3.51 6.24 5.72
C ASN A 94 4.22 4.97 6.16
N THR A 95 5.01 4.35 5.28
CA THR A 95 5.79 3.16 5.64
C THR A 95 6.81 3.46 6.73
N ALA A 96 7.49 4.61 6.66
CA ALA A 96 8.41 5.06 7.71
C ALA A 96 7.69 5.35 9.03
N LEU A 97 6.50 5.94 8.99
CA LEU A 97 5.67 6.17 10.17
C LEU A 97 5.20 4.87 10.81
N ILE A 98 4.74 3.90 10.02
CA ILE A 98 4.32 2.59 10.53
C ILE A 98 5.51 1.86 11.15
N SER A 99 6.69 1.92 10.53
CA SER A 99 7.93 1.38 11.08
C SER A 99 8.29 2.03 12.42
N THR A 100 8.18 3.37 12.51
CA THR A 100 8.39 4.14 13.75
C THR A 100 7.38 3.76 14.82
N ASN A 101 6.12 3.58 14.45
CA ASN A 101 5.05 3.12 15.32
C ASN A 101 5.37 1.74 15.91
N ARG A 102 5.83 0.77 15.10
CA ARG A 102 6.21 -0.56 15.61
C ARG A 102 7.37 -0.48 16.59
N TRP A 103 8.42 0.26 16.26
CA TRP A 103 9.57 0.42 17.12
C TRP A 103 9.23 1.11 18.45
N SER A 104 8.55 2.25 18.40
CA SER A 104 8.21 3.01 19.61
C SER A 104 7.22 2.29 20.53
N VAL A 105 6.29 1.49 19.99
CA VAL A 105 5.42 0.62 20.79
C VAL A 105 6.22 -0.46 21.52
N LEU A 106 7.33 -0.95 20.93
CA LEU A 106 8.21 -1.94 21.56
C LEU A 106 9.16 -1.31 22.59
N GLN A 107 9.72 -0.15 22.29
CA GLN A 107 10.63 0.56 23.21
C GLN A 107 9.87 1.12 24.42
N PHE A 108 8.71 1.73 24.17
CA PHE A 108 7.92 2.40 25.18
C PHE A 108 6.62 1.65 25.45
N LEU A 109 6.72 0.42 25.95
CA LEU A 109 5.61 -0.52 26.14
C LEU A 109 4.36 0.07 26.83
N GLN A 110 4.56 1.00 27.77
CA GLN A 110 3.46 1.65 28.51
C GLN A 110 2.86 2.87 27.81
N ARG A 111 3.66 3.63 27.03
CA ARG A 111 3.27 4.95 26.50
C ARG A 111 3.11 4.98 24.98
N GLY A 112 3.82 4.13 24.25
CA GLY A 112 3.81 4.11 22.78
C GLY A 112 2.43 3.82 22.24
N GLU A 113 1.78 2.75 22.70
CA GLU A 113 0.47 2.36 22.20
C GLU A 113 -0.64 3.40 22.48
N PRO A 114 -0.77 3.98 23.69
CA PRO A 114 -1.67 5.12 23.93
C PRO A 114 -1.37 6.35 23.07
N PHE A 115 -0.10 6.69 22.88
CA PHE A 115 0.31 7.84 22.06
C PHE A 115 -0.18 7.68 20.62
N TRP A 116 0.11 6.55 19.98
CA TRP A 116 -0.28 6.32 18.59
C TRP A 116 -1.78 6.14 18.39
N LYS A 117 -2.52 5.65 19.39
CA LYS A 117 -3.98 5.64 19.34
C LYS A 117 -4.58 7.04 19.34
N LYS A 118 -3.96 7.97 20.06
CA LYS A 118 -4.45 9.36 20.17
C LYS A 118 -4.01 10.22 18.98
N PHE A 119 -2.75 10.10 18.59
CA PHE A 119 -2.12 11.00 17.62
C PHE A 119 -1.82 10.37 16.26
N GLY A 120 -2.02 9.05 16.08
CA GLY A 120 -1.65 8.33 14.86
C GLY A 120 -2.35 8.87 13.60
N ILE A 121 -3.69 8.99 13.60
CA ILE A 121 -4.42 9.55 12.44
C ILE A 121 -4.00 11.01 12.18
N PRO A 122 -3.96 11.93 13.16
CA PRO A 122 -3.48 13.29 12.92
C PRO A 122 -2.08 13.33 12.28
N ILE A 123 -1.15 12.48 12.74
CA ILE A 123 0.21 12.39 12.16
C ILE A 123 0.16 11.86 10.73
N MET A 124 -0.67 10.85 10.42
CA MET A 124 -0.82 10.31 9.08
C MET A 124 -1.49 11.31 8.10
N VAL A 125 -2.47 12.07 8.57
CA VAL A 125 -3.08 13.15 7.79
C VAL A 125 -2.04 14.24 7.50
N LEU A 126 -1.23 14.61 8.50
CA LEU A 126 -0.12 15.53 8.28
C LEU A 126 0.90 14.98 7.28
N ALA A 127 1.22 13.69 7.34
CA ALA A 127 2.08 13.02 6.37
C ALA A 127 1.51 12.97 4.95
N PHE A 128 0.19 13.05 4.80
CA PHE A 128 -0.46 13.21 3.50
C PHE A 128 -0.36 14.66 2.99
N VAL A 129 -0.55 15.65 3.87
CA VAL A 129 -0.56 17.07 3.46
C VAL A 129 0.85 17.63 3.25
N LEU A 130 1.84 17.26 4.06
CA LEU A 130 3.20 17.80 3.98
C LEU A 130 3.86 17.66 2.59
N PRO A 131 3.74 16.53 1.88
CA PRO A 131 4.30 16.39 0.54
C PRO A 131 3.74 17.39 -0.47
N VAL A 132 2.54 17.96 -0.25
CA VAL A 132 1.97 19.01 -1.12
C VAL A 132 2.91 20.22 -1.23
N ILE A 133 3.68 20.54 -0.18
CA ILE A 133 4.63 21.67 -0.19
C ILE A 133 5.66 21.50 -1.32
N ASP A 134 6.13 20.29 -1.58
CA ASP A 134 7.06 20.00 -2.69
C ASP A 134 6.31 19.68 -4.00
N THR A 135 5.18 18.96 -3.92
CA THR A 135 4.50 18.44 -5.10
C THR A 135 3.48 19.38 -5.72
N HIS A 136 3.19 20.55 -5.13
CA HIS A 136 2.23 21.53 -5.68
C HIS A 136 2.49 21.89 -7.15
N ARG A 137 3.77 21.93 -7.56
CA ARG A 137 4.19 22.20 -8.95
C ARG A 137 3.67 21.18 -9.97
N PHE A 138 3.47 19.93 -9.57
CA PHE A 138 2.91 18.88 -10.45
C PHE A 138 1.40 19.00 -10.62
N PHE A 139 0.71 19.63 -9.65
CA PHE A 139 -0.72 19.92 -9.78
C PHE A 139 -1.01 21.12 -10.68
N LEU A 140 0.01 21.92 -11.00
CA LEU A 140 -0.12 23.10 -11.88
C LEU A 140 0.35 22.82 -13.32
N ALA A 141 1.12 21.76 -13.52
CA ALA A 141 1.69 21.41 -14.81
C ALA A 141 0.72 20.45 -15.55
N GLN A 142 0.11 20.93 -16.63
CA GLN A 142 -0.81 20.11 -17.43
C GLN A 142 -0.05 19.12 -18.29
N THR A 143 -0.50 17.87 -18.28
CA THR A 143 0.08 16.79 -19.07
C THR A 143 -0.46 16.77 -20.48
N GLU A 144 0.44 16.59 -21.44
CA GLU A 144 0.09 16.53 -22.85
C GLU A 144 -0.09 15.07 -23.29
N ILE A 145 -1.08 14.83 -24.15
CA ILE A 145 -1.32 13.51 -24.73
C ILE A 145 -0.65 13.48 -26.09
N VAL A 146 0.40 12.67 -26.22
CA VAL A 146 1.17 12.51 -27.45
C VAL A 146 0.92 11.13 -28.02
N TYR A 147 0.41 11.08 -29.24
CA TYR A 147 0.25 9.83 -29.96
C TYR A 147 1.60 9.34 -30.49
N ASP A 148 2.02 8.15 -30.07
CA ASP A 148 3.21 7.48 -30.59
C ASP A 148 2.80 6.59 -31.78
N ALA A 149 3.24 6.99 -32.97
CA ALA A 149 2.95 6.29 -34.21
C ALA A 149 3.72 4.97 -34.35
N GLU A 150 4.84 4.77 -33.64
CA GLU A 150 5.61 3.51 -33.69
C GLU A 150 4.97 2.40 -32.87
N SER A 151 4.36 2.75 -31.73
CA SER A 151 3.70 1.79 -30.84
C SER A 151 2.18 1.76 -30.97
N GLU A 152 1.59 2.61 -31.84
CA GLU A 152 0.15 2.83 -32.00
C GLU A 152 -0.58 3.14 -30.67
N THR A 153 0.13 3.74 -29.72
CA THR A 153 -0.40 4.04 -28.37
C THR A 153 -0.35 5.52 -28.06
N TYR A 154 -1.29 5.98 -27.24
CA TYR A 154 -1.20 7.30 -26.63
C TYR A 154 -0.24 7.24 -25.44
N SER A 155 0.72 8.15 -25.40
CA SER A 155 1.63 8.36 -24.28
C SER A 155 1.35 9.71 -23.64
N PHE A 156 1.40 9.79 -22.31
CA PHE A 156 1.33 11.07 -21.64
C PHE A 156 2.74 11.61 -21.50
N GLU A 157 3.00 12.75 -22.12
CA GLU A 157 4.24 13.48 -21.91
C GLU A 157 4.04 14.42 -20.72
N GLU A 158 4.77 14.12 -19.65
CA GLU A 158 4.85 15.03 -18.51
C GLU A 158 5.61 16.28 -18.95
N PRO A 159 5.07 17.49 -18.76
CA PRO A 159 5.74 18.73 -19.18
C PRO A 159 7.05 18.95 -18.42
N MET A 160 7.24 18.28 -17.28
CA MET A 160 8.43 18.36 -16.46
C MET A 160 9.37 17.18 -16.77
N PRO A 161 10.65 17.44 -17.10
CA PRO A 161 11.63 16.38 -17.30
C PRO A 161 11.73 15.46 -16.07
N LEU A 162 11.80 14.14 -16.29
CA LEU A 162 11.89 13.12 -15.25
C LEU A 162 12.91 13.45 -14.14
N LYS A 163 14.07 14.00 -14.53
CA LYS A 163 15.14 14.41 -13.60
C LYS A 163 14.70 15.50 -12.62
N GLU A 164 13.86 16.43 -13.06
CA GLU A 164 13.30 17.50 -12.23
C GLU A 164 12.15 16.99 -11.36
N SER A 165 11.37 16.04 -11.89
CA SER A 165 10.30 15.37 -11.16
C SER A 165 10.84 14.61 -9.94
N PHE A 166 11.95 13.91 -10.11
CA PHE A 166 12.58 13.09 -9.06
C PHE A 166 13.62 13.82 -8.19
N LYS A 167 13.93 15.10 -8.47
CA LYS A 167 15.03 15.84 -7.82
C LYS A 167 14.96 15.84 -6.29
N PHE A 168 13.77 16.08 -5.73
CA PHE A 168 13.54 16.08 -4.28
C PHE A 168 12.96 14.75 -3.79
N LEU A 169 12.22 14.03 -4.64
CA LEU A 169 11.62 12.76 -4.31
C LEU A 169 12.68 11.66 -4.06
N ILE A 170 13.71 11.51 -4.92
CA ILE A 170 14.74 10.47 -4.74
C ILE A 170 15.49 10.60 -3.40
N PRO A 171 16.04 11.77 -3.03
CA PRO A 171 16.70 11.94 -1.74
C PRO A 171 15.80 11.55 -0.56
N THR A 172 14.54 11.98 -0.58
CA THR A 172 13.55 11.60 0.43
C THR A 172 13.30 10.09 0.43
N MET A 173 13.12 9.47 -0.73
CA MET A 173 12.91 8.03 -0.86
C MET A 173 14.08 7.23 -0.30
N ILE A 174 15.33 7.66 -0.56
CA ILE A 174 16.54 7.03 -0.02
C ILE A 174 16.52 7.12 1.50
N TRP A 175 16.34 8.33 2.03
CA TRP A 175 16.36 8.56 3.48
C TRP A 175 15.29 7.75 4.20
N LEU A 176 14.04 7.78 3.72
CA LEU A 176 12.92 7.04 4.29
C LEU A 176 13.11 5.53 4.18
N SER A 177 13.68 5.04 3.08
CA SER A 177 13.95 3.60 2.90
C SER A 177 15.01 3.10 3.88
N VAL A 178 16.14 3.79 3.97
CA VAL A 178 17.22 3.44 4.91
C VAL A 178 16.72 3.51 6.35
N TYR A 179 15.99 4.56 6.70
CA TYR A 179 15.39 4.73 8.01
C TYR A 179 14.41 3.61 8.37
N SER A 180 13.48 3.28 7.46
CA SER A 180 12.46 2.24 7.70
C SER A 180 13.07 0.86 7.89
N ILE A 181 14.05 0.49 7.06
CA ILE A 181 14.79 -0.77 7.21
C ILE A 181 15.54 -0.77 8.55
N GLY A 182 16.30 0.29 8.85
CA GLY A 182 17.08 0.38 10.08
C GLY A 182 16.22 0.24 11.34
N ILE A 183 15.09 0.94 11.39
CA ILE A 183 14.16 0.87 12.51
C ILE A 183 13.50 -0.50 12.64
N ASN A 184 13.11 -1.14 11.54
CA ASN A 184 12.50 -2.48 11.60
C ASN A 184 13.51 -3.56 12.01
N LEU A 185 14.77 -3.45 11.56
CA LEU A 185 15.86 -4.30 12.04
C LEU A 185 16.10 -4.08 13.54
N GLY A 186 16.17 -2.81 13.98
CA GLY A 186 16.30 -2.47 15.41
C GLY A 186 15.14 -2.98 16.26
N SER A 187 13.91 -2.93 15.73
CA SER A 187 12.71 -3.50 16.38
C SER A 187 12.83 -5.01 16.56
N ARG A 188 13.33 -5.72 15.54
CA ARG A 188 13.55 -7.16 15.59
C ARG A 188 14.66 -7.54 16.57
N MET A 189 15.74 -6.76 16.63
CA MET A 189 16.81 -6.95 17.61
C MET A 189 16.30 -6.73 19.04
N THR A 190 15.57 -5.64 19.28
CA THR A 190 14.97 -5.34 20.59
C THR A 190 13.99 -6.44 21.01
N LEU A 191 13.18 -6.97 20.09
CA LEU A 191 12.25 -8.05 20.42
C LEU A 191 12.98 -9.32 20.93
N ARG A 192 14.21 -9.59 20.48
CA ARG A 192 15.01 -10.73 20.93
C ARG A 192 15.54 -10.56 22.34
N THR A 193 15.71 -9.33 22.82
CA THR A 193 16.22 -9.03 24.16
C THR A 193 15.11 -8.89 25.21
N LEU A 194 13.83 -8.84 24.79
CA LEU A 194 12.69 -8.77 25.70
C LEU A 194 12.36 -10.12 26.36
N ASN A 195 11.86 -10.06 27.60
CA ASN A 195 11.40 -11.21 28.34
C ASN A 195 10.33 -12.01 27.56
N PRO A 196 10.31 -13.35 27.63
CA PRO A 196 9.38 -14.20 26.87
C PRO A 196 7.90 -13.83 27.03
N HIS A 197 7.49 -13.41 28.24
CA HIS A 197 6.11 -12.97 28.51
C HIS A 197 5.73 -11.68 27.77
N VAL A 198 6.65 -10.72 27.69
CA VAL A 198 6.44 -9.45 26.94
C VAL A 198 6.53 -9.72 25.43
N ARG A 199 7.47 -10.57 25.03
CA ARG A 199 7.69 -10.99 23.64
C ARG A 199 6.49 -11.74 23.06
N SER A 200 5.76 -12.54 23.83
CA SER A 200 4.55 -13.22 23.33
C SER A 200 3.40 -12.24 23.04
N LYS A 201 3.38 -11.11 23.76
CA LYS A 201 2.42 -10.02 23.56
C LYS A 201 2.82 -9.08 22.42
N ALA A 202 4.13 -8.90 22.20
CA ALA A 202 4.68 -8.17 21.08
C ALA A 202 4.50 -9.00 19.79
N SER A 203 3.55 -8.61 18.94
CA SER A 203 3.23 -9.33 17.71
C SER A 203 4.37 -9.27 16.69
N ASN A 204 5.32 -10.22 16.79
CA ASN A 204 6.46 -10.40 15.88
C ASN A 204 6.05 -10.32 14.40
N ASN A 205 4.87 -10.83 14.08
CA ASN A 205 4.31 -10.83 12.72
C ASN A 205 4.19 -9.42 12.15
N PHE A 206 3.82 -8.41 12.94
CA PHE A 206 3.73 -7.03 12.46
C PHE A 206 5.10 -6.39 12.16
N ILE A 207 6.14 -6.77 12.90
CA ILE A 207 7.53 -6.35 12.61
C ILE A 207 8.00 -6.99 11.30
N VAL A 208 7.66 -8.27 11.07
CA VAL A 208 8.02 -8.95 9.82
C VAL A 208 7.29 -8.33 8.63
N ILE A 209 5.99 -8.04 8.76
CA ILE A 209 5.21 -7.36 7.71
C ILE A 209 5.87 -6.03 7.33
N THR A 210 6.13 -5.18 8.31
CA THR A 210 6.72 -3.84 8.10
C THR A 210 8.14 -3.90 7.53
N LEU A 211 8.94 -4.89 7.94
CA LEU A 211 10.26 -5.13 7.36
C LEU A 211 10.17 -5.51 5.87
N ILE A 212 9.26 -6.43 5.51
CA ILE A 212 9.06 -6.83 4.11
C ILE A 212 8.62 -5.61 3.27
N THR A 213 7.63 -4.84 3.75
CA THR A 213 7.20 -3.60 3.08
C THR A 213 8.35 -2.61 2.89
N SER A 214 9.21 -2.44 3.90
CA SER A 214 10.38 -1.55 3.83
C SER A 214 11.41 -2.03 2.80
N CYS A 215 11.61 -3.34 2.67
CA CYS A 215 12.48 -3.91 1.63
C CYS A 215 11.91 -3.69 0.22
N THR A 216 10.61 -3.89 0.03
CA THR A 216 9.94 -3.58 -1.24
C THR A 216 10.05 -2.09 -1.58
N GLN A 217 9.98 -1.22 -0.57
CA GLN A 217 10.17 0.22 -0.75
C GLN A 217 11.59 0.55 -1.20
N ALA A 218 12.61 -0.02 -0.55
CA ALA A 218 13.99 0.17 -0.98
C ALA A 218 14.23 -0.34 -2.41
N PHE A 219 13.57 -1.45 -2.81
CA PHE A 219 13.64 -1.96 -4.17
C PHE A 219 13.01 -0.98 -5.18
N GLY A 220 11.83 -0.44 -4.90
CA GLY A 220 11.21 0.61 -5.72
C GLY A 220 12.08 1.87 -5.84
N CYS A 221 12.77 2.24 -4.76
CA CYS A 221 13.72 3.35 -4.75
C CYS A 221 14.93 3.09 -5.64
N ALA A 222 15.52 1.89 -5.55
CA ALA A 222 16.66 1.51 -6.39
C ALA A 222 16.30 1.56 -7.89
N ILE A 223 15.13 1.04 -8.28
CA ILE A 223 14.66 1.11 -9.67
C ILE A 223 14.49 2.57 -10.11
N SER A 224 13.93 3.42 -9.26
CA SER A 224 13.71 4.85 -9.56
C SER A 224 15.03 5.60 -9.76
N ILE A 225 16.06 5.31 -8.95
CA ILE A 225 17.40 5.87 -9.12
C ILE A 225 17.97 5.47 -10.49
N VAL A 226 17.99 4.16 -10.79
CA VAL A 226 18.57 3.64 -12.04
C VAL A 226 17.88 4.29 -13.25
N ARG A 227 16.56 4.42 -13.22
CA ARG A 227 15.76 5.07 -14.28
C ARG A 227 16.15 6.53 -14.52
N VAL A 228 16.48 7.29 -13.48
CA VAL A 228 16.90 8.70 -13.61
C VAL A 228 18.36 8.83 -14.05
N THR A 229 19.25 7.96 -13.58
CA THR A 229 20.68 7.98 -13.96
C THR A 229 20.96 7.43 -15.35
N TRP A 230 20.19 6.42 -15.80
CA TRP A 230 20.31 5.81 -17.12
C TRP A 230 18.95 5.85 -17.84
N PRO A 231 18.57 7.02 -18.39
CA PRO A 231 17.27 7.19 -19.04
C PRO A 231 17.18 6.47 -20.40
N THR A 232 18.32 6.13 -21.01
CA THR A 232 18.40 5.56 -22.37
C THR A 232 18.99 4.15 -22.37
N GLY A 233 18.50 3.29 -23.26
CA GLY A 233 19.00 1.93 -23.47
C GLY A 233 17.99 0.83 -23.11
N GLN A 234 18.36 -0.42 -23.39
CA GLN A 234 17.47 -1.58 -23.18
C GLN A 234 17.13 -1.80 -21.69
N ILE A 235 18.07 -1.53 -20.79
CA ILE A 235 17.87 -1.64 -19.33
C ILE A 235 16.83 -0.62 -18.87
N ALA A 236 16.87 0.61 -19.39
CA ALA A 236 15.92 1.67 -19.03
C ALA A 236 14.49 1.33 -19.47
N LYS A 237 14.34 0.70 -20.67
CA LYS A 237 13.06 0.19 -21.17
C LYS A 237 12.54 -0.96 -20.31
N LEU A 238 13.37 -1.96 -20.00
CA LEU A 238 13.00 -3.08 -19.14
C LEU A 238 12.54 -2.60 -17.74
N LEU A 239 13.26 -1.65 -17.14
CA LEU A 239 12.88 -1.08 -15.84
C LEU A 239 11.59 -0.27 -15.91
N ALA A 240 11.30 0.40 -17.04
CA ALA A 240 10.02 1.05 -17.28
C ALA A 240 8.85 0.06 -17.21
N GLU A 241 9.05 -1.13 -17.79
CA GLU A 241 8.04 -2.19 -17.82
C GLU A 241 7.84 -2.85 -16.44
N ILE A 242 8.91 -3.00 -15.65
CA ILE A 242 8.85 -3.65 -14.33
C ILE A 242 8.30 -2.70 -13.25
N LEU A 243 8.55 -1.39 -13.37
CA LEU A 243 8.21 -0.41 -12.33
C LEU A 243 6.73 -0.41 -11.91
N PRO A 244 5.74 -0.52 -12.83
CA PRO A 244 4.33 -0.67 -12.46
C PRO A 244 4.08 -1.86 -11.54
N PHE A 245 4.70 -3.01 -11.77
CA PHE A 245 4.53 -4.21 -10.93
C PHE A 245 5.13 -4.02 -9.53
N VAL A 246 6.26 -3.32 -9.43
CA VAL A 246 6.87 -3.01 -8.13
C VAL A 246 6.03 -1.99 -7.36
N SER A 247 5.47 -1.01 -8.06
CA SER A 247 4.50 -0.06 -7.51
C SER A 247 3.21 -0.76 -7.03
N ASP A 248 2.71 -1.73 -7.79
CA ASP A 248 1.58 -2.58 -7.39
C ASP A 248 1.95 -3.41 -6.14
N GLY A 249 3.16 -3.94 -6.09
CA GLY A 249 3.71 -4.60 -4.89
C GLY A 249 3.77 -3.67 -3.67
N LEU A 250 4.06 -2.39 -3.85
CA LEU A 250 4.09 -1.39 -2.77
C LEU A 250 2.69 -0.98 -2.29
N THR A 251 1.71 -0.99 -3.18
CA THR A 251 0.32 -0.57 -2.89
C THR A 251 -0.53 -1.73 -2.35
N LEU A 252 -0.42 -2.92 -2.95
CA LEU A 252 -1.40 -3.99 -2.82
C LEU A 252 -0.94 -5.22 -2.04
N MET A 253 0.34 -5.31 -1.64
CA MET A 253 0.90 -6.48 -0.96
C MET A 253 0.52 -6.57 0.53
N GLN A 254 0.25 -5.45 1.18
CA GLN A 254 -0.03 -5.34 2.62
C GLN A 254 -1.15 -6.28 3.10
N PRO A 255 -2.33 -6.38 2.45
CA PRO A 255 -3.39 -7.30 2.87
C PRO A 255 -2.99 -8.77 2.75
N LEU A 256 -2.19 -9.11 1.74
CA LEU A 256 -1.66 -10.45 1.57
C LEU A 256 -0.70 -10.81 2.71
N LEU A 257 0.23 -9.91 3.05
CA LEU A 257 1.16 -10.11 4.16
C LEU A 257 0.41 -10.21 5.49
N LEU A 258 -0.63 -9.38 5.69
CA LEU A 258 -1.43 -9.41 6.90
C LEU A 258 -2.16 -10.75 7.04
N VAL A 259 -2.82 -11.23 5.99
CA VAL A 259 -3.51 -12.52 6.01
C VAL A 259 -2.51 -13.67 6.14
N ALA A 260 -1.35 -13.61 5.49
CA ALA A 260 -0.35 -14.67 5.55
C ALA A 260 0.28 -14.80 6.95
N LEU A 261 0.62 -13.67 7.58
CA LEU A 261 1.45 -13.64 8.79
C LEU A 261 0.64 -13.41 10.08
N ALA A 262 -0.52 -12.74 10.06
CA ALA A 262 -1.33 -12.51 11.25
C ALA A 262 -2.43 -13.56 11.41
N SER A 263 -2.16 -14.59 12.22
CA SER A 263 -3.10 -15.69 12.46
C SER A 263 -4.48 -15.24 12.97
N SER A 264 -4.53 -14.21 13.82
CA SER A 264 -5.78 -13.64 14.36
C SER A 264 -6.69 -13.07 13.26
N ILE A 265 -6.11 -12.45 12.24
CA ILE A 265 -6.84 -11.92 11.08
C ILE A 265 -7.15 -13.05 10.10
N ARG A 266 -6.18 -13.90 9.79
CA ARG A 266 -6.32 -15.02 8.84
C ARG A 266 -7.51 -15.92 9.16
N VAL A 267 -7.66 -16.31 10.42
CA VAL A 267 -8.76 -17.18 10.87
C VAL A 267 -10.12 -16.51 10.63
N LYS A 268 -10.22 -15.20 10.90
CA LYS A 268 -11.47 -14.43 10.72
C LYS A 268 -11.80 -14.19 9.24
N VAL A 269 -10.79 -13.97 8.42
CA VAL A 269 -10.94 -13.85 6.95
C VAL A 269 -11.41 -15.19 6.38
N PHE A 270 -10.81 -16.32 6.73
CA PHE A 270 -11.31 -17.62 6.27
C PHE A 270 -12.69 -17.97 6.82
N ALA A 271 -13.01 -17.54 8.04
CA ALA A 271 -14.36 -17.69 8.59
C ALA A 271 -15.40 -16.85 7.84
N PHE A 272 -15.02 -15.72 7.23
CA PHE A 272 -15.90 -14.95 6.35
C PHE A 272 -16.29 -15.74 5.09
N PHE A 273 -15.35 -16.52 4.54
CA PHE A 273 -15.61 -17.37 3.36
C PHE A 273 -16.27 -18.71 3.68
N LYS A 274 -16.14 -19.22 4.91
CA LYS A 274 -16.86 -20.42 5.34
C LYS A 274 -18.34 -20.07 5.55
N LYS A 275 -19.19 -20.58 4.66
CA LYS A 275 -20.66 -20.51 4.76
C LYS A 275 -21.09 -20.95 6.17
N LYS A 276 -21.77 -20.08 6.91
CA LYS A 276 -22.36 -20.41 8.21
C LYS A 276 -23.47 -21.43 7.96
N ASN A 277 -23.20 -22.71 8.15
CA ASN A 277 -24.26 -23.74 8.22
C ASN A 277 -25.10 -23.45 9.46
N THR A 278 -26.12 -22.61 9.28
CA THR A 278 -27.12 -22.34 10.31
C THR A 278 -28.32 -23.20 9.98
N SER A 279 -28.31 -24.45 10.45
CA SER A 279 -29.47 -25.34 10.41
C SER A 279 -29.38 -26.28 11.60
N ALA A 280 -30.15 -25.93 12.64
CA ALA A 280 -30.84 -26.80 13.60
C ALA A 280 -30.97 -26.03 14.92
N VAL A 281 -31.98 -25.17 15.00
CA VAL A 281 -32.58 -24.81 16.27
C VAL A 281 -33.14 -26.12 16.83
N HIS A 282 -32.50 -26.71 17.84
CA HIS A 282 -33.15 -27.72 18.66
C HIS A 282 -34.25 -27.02 19.46
N VAL A 283 -35.45 -27.00 18.90
CA VAL A 283 -36.68 -26.76 19.67
C VAL A 283 -36.84 -28.00 20.54
N ILE A 284 -36.38 -27.92 21.79
CA ILE A 284 -36.81 -28.88 22.82
C ILE A 284 -38.19 -28.43 23.24
N THR A 285 -39.22 -28.98 22.58
CA THR A 285 -40.59 -28.92 23.08
C THR A 285 -40.68 -29.82 24.30
N SER A 286 -40.54 -29.26 25.50
CA SER A 286 -40.99 -29.95 26.73
C SER A 286 -42.52 -29.94 26.73
N ARG A 287 -43.13 -31.03 26.25
CA ARG A 287 -44.54 -31.29 26.49
C ARG A 287 -44.71 -31.81 27.92
N HIS A 288 -45.62 -31.15 28.63
CA HIS A 288 -46.23 -31.50 29.90
C HIS A 288 -46.36 -33.01 30.18
N SER A 289 -45.96 -33.40 31.38
CA SER A 289 -46.60 -34.47 32.14
C SER A 289 -46.98 -33.91 33.52
N GLU A 290 -48.12 -33.25 33.59
CA GLU A 290 -48.91 -33.13 34.80
C GLU A 290 -50.21 -33.90 34.53
N ILE A 291 -50.33 -35.06 35.18
CA ILE A 291 -51.48 -35.68 35.86
C ILE A 291 -50.98 -37.02 36.40
#